data_AF-X0XZL0-F1
#
_entry.id   AF-X0XZL0-F1
#
_cell.length_a   1.000
_cell.length_b   1.000
_cell.length_c   1.000
_cell.angle_alpha   90.00
_cell.angle_beta   90.00
_cell.angle_gamma   90.00
#
_symmetry.space_group_name_H-M   'P 1'
#
loop_
_entity.id
_entity.type
_entity.pdbx_description
1 polymer ?
#
loop_
_entity_poly.entity_id
_entity_poly.type
_entity_poly.pdbx_seq_one_letter_code
_entity_poly.pdbx_strand_id
1 'polypeptide(L)' 'MGYDGDIMGQQYIETLQEEHGTHRALRYDGSGLEEEWAPSQLPAGQVLRGPKPLFKKLDESIVEEELARLGVGA' A
#
# COMPACT_ATOMS: atom_id res chain seq x y z
N MET A 1 -1.40 5.86 10.60
CA MET A 1 -0.15 6.22 11.30
C MET A 1 -0.13 7.69 11.75
N GLY A 2 -1.26 8.31 12.09
CA GLY A 2 -1.24 9.69 12.61
C GLY A 2 -1.09 10.77 11.53
N TYR A 3 -0.45 10.46 10.40
CA TYR A 3 -0.25 11.37 9.28
C TYR A 3 -1.55 11.91 8.69
N ASP A 4 -1.49 13.20 8.37
CA ASP A 4 -2.47 13.95 7.59
C ASP A 4 -1.90 14.11 6.17
N GLY A 5 -2.77 14.35 5.18
CA GLY A 5 -2.34 14.49 3.78
C GLY A 5 -2.32 13.19 2.96
N ASP A 6 -1.93 13.31 1.69
CA ASP A 6 -1.80 12.20 0.75
C ASP A 6 -0.40 11.56 0.85
N ILE A 7 -0.37 10.31 1.30
CA ILE A 7 0.84 9.47 1.40
C ILE A 7 0.92 8.40 0.31
N MET A 8 -0.12 8.31 -0.53
CA MET A 8 -0.28 7.27 -1.54
C MET A 8 0.00 7.79 -2.94
N GLY A 9 -0.12 9.10 -3.18
CA GLY A 9 0.05 9.73 -4.48
C GLY A 9 -1.00 9.27 -5.49
N GLN A 10 -0.77 9.53 -6.78
CA GLN A 10 -1.72 9.19 -7.83
C GLN A 10 -1.16 8.16 -8.81
N GLN A 11 -1.80 7.00 -8.87
CA GLN A 11 -1.60 6.04 -9.95
C GLN A 11 -2.54 6.38 -11.13
N TYR A 12 -2.00 6.39 -12.35
CA TYR A 12 -2.76 6.65 -13.55
C TYR A 12 -2.27 5.82 -14.74
N ILE A 13 -3.08 5.75 -15.81
CA ILE A 13 -2.70 5.07 -17.05
C ILE A 13 -2.47 6.13 -18.12
N GLU A 14 -1.32 6.07 -18.77
CA GLU A 14 -0.94 6.96 -19.88
C GLU A 14 -0.61 6.15 -21.13
N THR A 15 -0.96 6.67 -22.31
CA THR A 15 -0.55 6.09 -23.59
C THR A 15 0.78 6.71 -24.00
N LEU A 16 1.82 5.90 -24.10
CA LEU A 16 3.16 6.33 -24.49
C LEU A 16 3.43 5.96 -25.95
N GLN A 17 4.06 6.87 -26.67
CA GLN A 17 4.58 6.64 -28.01
C GLN A 17 6.06 6.27 -27.91
N GLU A 18 6.38 5.05 -28.32
CA GLU A 18 7.74 4.53 -28.43
C GLU A 18 8.17 4.52 -29.91
N GLU A 19 9.45 4.26 -30.13
CA GLU A 19 10.06 4.18 -31.47
C GLU A 19 9.37 3.16 -32.39
N HIS A 20 8.73 2.13 -31.81
CA HIS A 20 8.10 1.03 -32.55
C HIS A 20 6.59 0.90 -32.35
N GLY A 21 5.92 1.83 -31.65
CA GLY A 21 4.47 1.80 -31.50
C GLY A 21 3.94 2.50 -30.25
N THR A 22 2.63 2.39 -30.01
CA THR A 22 1.95 2.92 -28.82
C THR A 22 1.56 1.81 -27.85
N HIS A 23 1.70 2.07 -26.55
CA HIS A 23 1.23 1.18 -25.51
C HIS A 23 0.72 1.96 -24.29
N ARG A 24 -0.08 1.30 -23.45
CA ARG A 24 -0.58 1.87 -22.19
C ARG A 24 0.35 1.47 -21.05
N ALA A 25 0.84 2.47 -20.31
CA ALA A 25 1.69 2.27 -19.15
C ALA A 25 0.95 2.66 -17.87
N LEU A 26 1.15 1.89 -16.80
CA LEU A 26 0.80 2.30 -15.44
C LEU A 26 1.90 3.24 -14.94
N ARG A 27 1.55 4.48 -14.65
CA ARG A 27 2.46 5.50 -14.13
C ARG A 27 2.02 5.95 -12.75
N TYR A 28 2.98 6.53 -12.06
CA TYR A 28 2.85 7.01 -10.69
C TYR A 28 3.31 8.46 -10.62
N ASP A 29 2.47 9.31 -10.06
CA ASP A 29 2.81 10.69 -9.69
C ASP A 29 2.83 10.82 -8.17
N GLY A 30 4.02 11.00 -7.63
CA GLY A 30 4.26 11.26 -6.21
C GLY A 30 4.55 12.73 -5.90
N SER A 31 4.41 13.65 -6.86
CA SER A 31 4.76 15.06 -6.67
C SER A 31 3.87 15.78 -5.66
N GLY A 32 2.65 15.27 -5.44
CA GLY A 32 1.72 15.75 -4.42
C GLY A 32 1.89 15.11 -3.04
N LEU A 33 2.90 14.24 -2.84
CA LEU A 33 3.15 13.65 -1.53
C LEU A 33 3.61 14.72 -0.55
N GLU A 34 2.89 14.84 0.56
CA GLU A 34 3.24 15.75 1.65
C GLU A 34 4.37 15.21 2.52
N GLU A 35 4.71 13.92 2.35
CA GLU A 35 5.77 13.25 3.09
C GLU A 35 6.70 12.43 2.20
N GLU A 36 7.97 12.42 2.59
CA GLU A 36 9.03 11.60 2.00
C GLU A 36 9.29 10.37 2.87
N TRP A 37 9.94 9.36 2.30
CA TRP A 37 10.40 8.22 3.10
C TRP A 37 11.52 8.67 4.06
N ALA A 38 11.14 8.92 5.32
CA ALA A 38 12.04 9.36 6.37
C ALA A 38 11.61 8.78 7.73
N PRO A 39 12.53 8.71 8.73
CA PRO A 39 12.16 8.34 10.08
C PRO A 39 11.11 9.29 10.66
N SER A 40 10.06 8.73 11.29
CA SER A 40 9.01 9.52 11.93
C SER A 40 9.57 10.42 13.03
N GLN A 41 9.26 11.71 12.97
CA GLN A 41 9.50 12.65 14.05
C GLN A 41 8.27 12.67 14.96
N LEU A 42 8.40 12.20 16.20
CA LEU A 42 7.33 12.20 17.21
C LEU A 42 7.67 13.22 18.30
N PRO A 43 7.33 14.52 18.12
CA PRO A 43 7.51 15.53 19.14
C PRO A 43 6.83 15.16 20.46
N ALA A 44 7.46 15.55 21.57
CA ALA A 44 6.89 15.37 22.90
C ALA A 44 5.52 16.05 23.00
N GLY A 45 4.54 15.34 23.56
CA GLY A 45 3.16 15.83 23.68
C GLY A 45 2.28 15.62 22.46
N GLN A 46 2.78 14.99 21.37
CA GLN A 46 1.94 14.62 20.24
C GLN A 46 0.89 13.57 20.65
N VAL A 47 -0.38 13.87 20.37
CA VAL A 47 -1.48 12.95 20.63
C VAL A 47 -1.41 11.78 19.65
N LEU A 48 -1.25 10.57 20.19
CA LEU A 48 -1.32 9.35 19.40
C LEU A 48 -2.79 8.96 19.15
N ARG A 49 -3.08 8.44 17.95
CA ARG A 49 -4.40 7.85 17.67
C ARG A 49 -4.63 6.66 18.60
N GLY A 50 -5.88 6.46 19.02
CA GLY A 50 -6.24 5.34 19.90
C GLY A 50 -5.74 3.99 19.34
N PRO A 51 -5.13 3.14 20.17
CA PRO A 51 -4.55 1.89 19.70
C PRO A 51 -5.64 1.00 19.11
N LYS A 52 -5.33 0.39 17.96
CA LYS A 52 -6.15 -0.66 17.34
C LYS A 52 -5.29 -1.91 17.16
N PRO A 53 -5.87 -3.11 17.27
CA PRO A 53 -5.15 -4.34 16.96
C PRO A 53 -4.63 -4.28 15.51
N LEU A 54 -3.31 -4.35 15.33
CA LEU A 54 -2.68 -4.36 14.00
C LEU A 54 -2.86 -5.70 13.29
N PHE A 55 -2.89 -6.78 14.06
CA PHE A 55 -3.02 -8.13 13.56
C PHE A 55 -4.14 -8.85 14.30
N LYS A 56 -4.90 -9.66 13.56
CA LYS A 56 -5.77 -10.68 14.13
C LYS A 56 -5.03 -12.02 14.06
N LYS A 57 -5.21 -12.87 15.07
CA LYS A 57 -4.72 -14.25 15.00
C LYS A 57 -5.38 -14.94 13.80
N LEU A 58 -4.57 -15.64 13.01
CA LEU A 58 -5.06 -16.42 11.88
C LEU A 58 -5.86 -17.62 12.38
N ASP A 59 -7.02 -17.86 11.78
CA ASP A 59 -7.82 -19.07 12.00
C ASP A 59 -7.23 -20.22 11.19
N GLU A 60 -7.17 -21.41 11.78
CA GLU A 60 -6.66 -22.62 11.11
C GLU A 60 -7.50 -22.97 9.89
N SER A 61 -8.81 -22.69 9.91
CA SER A 61 -9.69 -22.95 8.76
C SER A 61 -9.31 -22.12 7.52
N ILE A 62 -8.80 -20.90 7.72
CA ILE A 62 -8.35 -20.04 6.63
C ILE A 62 -7.10 -20.63 5.97
N VAL A 63 -6.22 -21.24 6.77
CA VAL A 63 -5.01 -21.90 6.23
C VAL A 63 -5.40 -23.05 5.30
N GLU A 64 -6.35 -23.89 5.73
CA GLU A 64 -6.81 -25.02 4.92
C GLU A 64 -7.47 -24.58 3.62
N GLU A 65 -8.35 -23.56 3.67
CA GLU A 65 -9.00 -22.98 2.49
C GLU A 65 -7.97 -22.42 1.49
N GLU A 66 -7.00 -21.66 1.98
CA GLU A 66 -5.96 -21.05 1.16
C GLU A 66 -5.02 -22.09 0.53
N LEU A 67 -4.68 -23.16 1.26
CA LEU A 67 -3.90 -24.29 0.73
C LEU A 67 -4.67 -25.07 -0.35
N ALA A 68 -5.98 -25.26 -0.18
CA ALA A 68 -6.82 -25.88 -1.20
C ALA A 68 -6.88 -25.01 -2.47
N ARG A 69 -7.03 -23.68 -2.33
CA ARG A 69 -7.03 -22.74 -3.47
C ARG A 69 -5.71 -22.74 -4.25
N LEU A 70 -4.59 -22.90 -3.54
CA LEU A 70 -3.26 -23.02 -4.15
C LEU A 70 -2.99 -24.40 -4.76
N GLY A 71 -3.90 -25.38 -4.59
CA GLY A 71 -3.75 -26.74 -5.11
C GLY A 71 -2.77 -27.61 -4.33
N VAL A 72 -2.48 -27.24 -3.07
CA VAL A 72 -1.52 -27.95 -2.20
C VAL A 72 -2.24 -28.87 -1.19
N GLY A 73 -3.55 -28.72 -1.02
CA GLY A 73 -4.38 -29.58 -0.16
C GLY A 73 -5.00 -30.76 -0.91
N ALA A 74 -4.34 -31.94 -0.83
CA ALA A 74 -4.77 -33.28 -1.29
C ALA A 74 -5.06 -33.47 -2.79
#